data_AF-A0A0P7ZUP4-F1
#
_entry.id   AF-A0A0P7ZUP4-F1
#
_cell.length_a   1.000
_cell.length_b   1.000
_cell.length_c   1.000
_cell.angle_alpha   90.00
_cell.angle_beta   90.00
_cell.angle_gamma   90.00
#
_symmetry.space_group_name_H-M   'P 1'
#
loop_
_entity.id
_entity.type
_entity.pdbx_description
1 polymer ?
#
loop_
_entity_poly.entity_id
_entity_poly.type
_entity_poly.pdbx_seq_one_letter_code
_entity_poly.pdbx_strand_id
1 'polypeptide(L)'
;MTRKLFLILTVVALGSAIAVKQGIARVKNQPQAADSLMSSDTSTSGKAVPVLFSNGALEDAQHRLQQSPEDYPLTHAAYEDIRDKADRLQQRVQTSPPPVYTGTQRDDYRQAATNGLTPTLYTALVCVIEEIPDYCRTTIDTLLAWADAEGGSQVGQGNRDDLIGAGLDIGRLLHYYAQAFQLVAPQMSAAEQQQVRDWFLALGDRIQTSHEYWIHHLSREGANNHLSRHLYGMMITALINQDDDRLDYTLNESPWNYANLVRDAIYEEDNPDNLFRANRGFSHLPIQAQTGEIYDRHRSLPHPPAQNDIYDRHRWWDEDVTQGVGFAYSVFHLEGLILTAHLAELNGLQYPEQRLMDVENQSIRNALRFYGQYYLDYPWGRDDCRDIEDLEPSPDPYDGDCPIAYEPYFGENPKYHTLYLFLLAKHYYPEDAAFYEEIIAANEAMLIPQETAHPLHSPASVFTFIYGESSQSPQKRR
;
A
#
# COMPACT_ATOMS: atom_id res chain seq x y z
N MET A 1 -18.34 -13.57 -80.83
CA MET A 1 -19.30 -12.47 -80.70
C MET A 1 -18.96 -11.67 -79.45
N THR A 2 -18.64 -10.36 -79.63
CA THR A 2 -18.63 -9.23 -78.66
C THR A 2 -18.01 -9.44 -77.27
N ARG A 3 -16.77 -9.02 -76.92
CA ARG A 3 -16.12 -7.68 -76.79
C ARG A 3 -16.85 -6.63 -75.92
N LYS A 4 -16.16 -6.21 -74.82
CA LYS A 4 -16.02 -4.87 -74.15
C LYS A 4 -15.73 -5.15 -72.65
N LEU A 5 -14.68 -4.71 -71.93
CA LEU A 5 -13.69 -3.61 -71.93
C LEU A 5 -14.24 -2.19 -71.72
N PHE A 6 -13.58 -1.48 -70.78
CA PHE A 6 -13.72 -0.08 -70.29
C PHE A 6 -14.78 0.18 -69.20
N LEU A 7 -14.63 1.07 -68.21
CA LEU A 7 -13.53 1.87 -67.59
C LEU A 7 -14.20 2.76 -66.50
N ILE A 8 -13.53 2.98 -65.36
CA ILE A 8 -13.50 4.16 -64.47
C ILE A 8 -14.81 4.94 -64.17
N LEU A 9 -15.18 5.09 -62.88
CA LEU A 9 -15.12 6.40 -62.20
C LEU A 9 -15.33 6.32 -60.67
N THR A 10 -14.43 7.02 -59.99
CA THR A 10 -14.35 7.37 -58.58
C THR A 10 -15.51 8.30 -58.16
N VAL A 11 -16.15 8.05 -57.01
CA VAL A 11 -16.72 9.11 -56.16
C VAL A 11 -16.47 8.75 -54.68
N VAL A 12 -15.91 9.74 -54.00
CA VAL A 12 -15.59 9.85 -52.57
C VAL A 12 -16.86 10.00 -51.73
N ALA A 13 -16.98 9.29 -50.61
CA ALA A 13 -17.68 9.70 -49.37
C ALA A 13 -17.55 8.57 -48.33
N LEU A 14 -16.75 8.74 -47.27
CA LEU A 14 -17.16 9.17 -45.92
C LEU A 14 -17.77 8.05 -45.04
N GLY A 15 -17.11 7.81 -43.90
CA GLY A 15 -17.60 7.03 -42.75
C GLY A 15 -17.28 5.54 -42.85
N SER A 16 -16.64 4.87 -41.90
CA SER A 16 -16.61 5.13 -40.46
C SER A 16 -15.35 4.46 -39.88
N ALA A 17 -14.46 5.27 -39.31
CA ALA A 17 -13.57 4.79 -38.28
C ALA A 17 -14.45 4.32 -37.11
N ILE A 18 -14.37 3.04 -36.76
CA ILE A 18 -14.93 2.52 -35.52
C ILE A 18 -13.99 3.03 -34.42
N ALA A 19 -14.28 4.24 -33.95
CA ALA A 19 -13.76 4.74 -32.69
C ALA A 19 -14.39 3.88 -31.59
N VAL A 20 -13.58 3.01 -30.98
CA VAL A 20 -13.90 2.42 -29.68
C VAL A 20 -13.93 3.57 -28.69
N LYS A 21 -15.12 4.09 -28.41
CA LYS A 21 -15.37 4.96 -27.27
C LYS A 21 -15.19 4.11 -26.01
N GLN A 22 -14.01 4.13 -25.42
CA GLN A 22 -13.88 3.91 -23.99
C GLN A 22 -14.55 5.12 -23.32
N GLY A 23 -15.70 4.89 -22.70
CA GLY A 23 -16.33 5.89 -21.86
C GLY A 23 -15.43 6.14 -20.66
N ILE A 24 -14.89 7.34 -20.56
CA ILE A 24 -14.19 7.83 -19.38
C ILE A 24 -15.21 7.80 -18.23
N ALA A 25 -15.04 6.83 -17.34
CA ALA A 25 -15.85 6.65 -16.14
C ALA A 25 -15.39 7.67 -15.11
N ARG A 26 -16.08 8.82 -15.04
CA ARG A 26 -15.80 9.84 -14.03
C ARG A 26 -16.07 9.24 -12.64
N VAL A 27 -15.04 9.14 -11.81
CA VAL A 27 -15.15 8.75 -10.38
C VAL A 27 -16.18 9.67 -9.74
N LYS A 28 -17.20 9.07 -9.12
CA LYS A 28 -18.21 9.84 -8.40
C LYS A 28 -17.69 10.08 -6.99
N ASN A 29 -17.46 11.34 -6.66
CA ASN A 29 -17.42 11.74 -5.26
C ASN A 29 -18.85 11.65 -4.73
N GLN A 30 -19.20 10.54 -4.08
CA GLN A 30 -20.43 10.51 -3.30
C GLN A 30 -20.06 11.05 -1.92
N PRO A 31 -20.61 12.20 -1.50
CA PRO A 31 -20.54 12.57 -0.10
C PRO A 31 -21.32 11.51 0.68
N GLN A 32 -20.61 10.52 1.22
CA GLN A 32 -21.06 9.92 2.47
C GLN A 32 -21.13 11.07 3.46
N ALA A 33 -22.19 11.10 4.27
CA ALA A 33 -22.31 12.08 5.33
C ALA A 33 -20.97 12.09 6.06
N ALA A 34 -20.27 13.23 6.01
CA ALA A 34 -19.24 13.48 7.00
C ALA A 34 -19.97 13.28 8.33
N ASP A 35 -19.59 12.24 9.07
CA ASP A 35 -20.14 11.94 10.38
C ASP A 35 -19.81 13.14 11.27
N SER A 36 -20.76 14.06 11.26
CA SER A 36 -20.76 15.30 11.99
C SER A 36 -21.17 14.94 13.40
N LEU A 37 -20.18 14.70 14.27
CA LEU A 37 -20.35 14.81 15.72
C LEU A 37 -19.05 15.17 16.45
N MET A 38 -18.35 16.19 15.95
CA MET A 38 -17.61 17.11 16.82
C MET A 38 -18.09 18.53 16.52
N SER A 39 -19.25 18.86 17.09
CA SER A 39 -19.72 20.25 17.22
C SER A 39 -19.45 20.72 18.65
N SER A 40 -18.38 21.47 18.82
CA SER A 40 -18.50 22.77 19.49
C SER A 40 -17.72 23.81 18.67
N ASP A 41 -18.51 24.63 17.98
CA ASP A 41 -18.20 25.94 17.40
C ASP A 41 -16.72 26.36 17.30
N THR A 42 -16.19 26.32 16.09
CA THR A 42 -15.65 27.52 15.44
C THR A 42 -15.52 27.30 13.94
N SER A 43 -16.33 28.03 13.16
CA SER A 43 -16.17 28.15 11.72
C SER A 43 -14.87 28.88 11.40
N THR A 44 -13.84 28.13 11.00
CA THR A 44 -12.75 28.67 10.18
C THR A 44 -12.68 27.84 8.91
N SER A 45 -12.64 28.53 7.78
CA SER A 45 -12.59 28.00 6.41
C SER A 45 -11.25 27.28 6.11
N GLY A 46 -10.92 26.26 6.90
CA GLY A 46 -9.84 25.32 6.62
C GLY A 46 -10.38 24.21 5.71
N LYS A 47 -9.70 23.96 4.59
CA LYS A 47 -9.96 22.78 3.77
C LYS A 47 -9.78 21.54 4.66
N ALA A 48 -10.82 20.71 4.78
CA ALA A 48 -10.76 19.48 5.57
C ALA A 48 -9.52 18.64 5.16
N VAL A 49 -8.78 18.16 6.15
CA VAL A 49 -7.67 17.21 5.95
C VAL A 49 -8.31 15.87 5.55
N PRO A 50 -7.76 15.11 4.59
CA PRO A 50 -8.36 13.84 4.17
C PRO A 50 -8.38 12.83 5.31
N VAL A 51 -9.29 11.86 5.19
CA VAL A 51 -9.47 10.78 6.15
C VAL A 51 -8.58 9.60 5.74
N LEU A 52 -7.46 9.40 6.43
CA LEU A 52 -6.45 8.38 6.16
C LEU A 52 -6.61 7.13 7.06
N PHE A 53 -7.49 7.20 8.05
CA PHE A 53 -8.15 6.11 8.78
C PHE A 53 -9.48 6.65 9.31
N SER A 54 -10.47 5.79 9.58
CA SER A 54 -11.79 6.22 10.04
C SER A 54 -11.72 6.89 11.42
N ASN A 55 -12.20 8.14 11.53
CA ASN A 55 -12.32 8.84 12.82
C ASN A 55 -13.22 8.06 13.79
N GLY A 56 -14.33 7.49 13.30
CA GLY A 56 -15.20 6.64 14.11
C GLY A 56 -14.49 5.37 14.59
N ALA A 57 -13.65 4.76 13.77
CA ALA A 57 -12.87 3.60 14.19
C ALA A 57 -11.80 3.96 15.24
N LEU A 58 -11.23 5.17 15.17
CA LEU A 58 -10.34 5.70 16.21
C LEU A 58 -11.11 5.98 17.52
N GLU A 59 -12.29 6.58 17.45
CA GLU A 59 -13.17 6.80 18.61
C GLU A 59 -13.59 5.47 19.26
N ASP A 60 -13.94 4.47 18.46
CA ASP A 60 -14.24 3.12 18.93
C ASP A 60 -13.03 2.46 19.60
N ALA A 61 -11.81 2.68 19.08
CA ALA A 61 -10.58 2.21 19.70
C ALA A 61 -10.31 2.90 21.04
N GLN A 62 -10.52 4.22 21.13
CA GLN A 62 -10.41 4.97 22.39
C GLN A 62 -11.44 4.49 23.42
N HIS A 63 -12.68 4.23 23.00
CA HIS A 63 -13.72 3.70 23.88
C HIS A 63 -13.39 2.27 24.37
N ARG A 64 -12.78 1.43 23.54
CA ARG A 64 -12.26 0.12 23.95
C ARG A 64 -11.09 0.24 24.95
N LEU A 65 -10.21 1.21 24.74
CA LEU A 65 -9.08 1.49 25.65
C LEU A 65 -9.55 1.93 27.05
N GLN A 66 -10.75 2.51 27.18
CA GLN A 66 -11.36 2.86 28.47
C GLN A 66 -12.00 1.66 29.20
N GLN A 67 -12.15 0.52 28.52
CA GLN A 67 -12.70 -0.72 29.08
C GLN A 67 -11.59 -1.65 29.59
N SER A 68 -11.97 -2.77 30.21
CA SER A 68 -11.01 -3.72 30.79
C SER A 68 -10.06 -4.29 29.73
N PRO A 69 -8.74 -4.38 30.00
CA PRO A 69 -7.79 -5.11 29.15
C PRO A 69 -8.17 -6.58 28.93
N GLU A 70 -8.94 -7.18 29.84
CA GLU A 70 -9.44 -8.55 29.68
C GLU A 70 -10.50 -8.68 28.57
N ASP A 71 -11.27 -7.61 28.31
CA ASP A 71 -12.33 -7.59 27.30
C ASP A 71 -11.82 -7.18 25.91
N TYR A 72 -10.73 -6.40 25.85
CA TYR A 72 -10.10 -5.88 24.62
C TYR A 72 -8.56 -5.97 24.66
N PRO A 73 -7.98 -7.17 24.77
CA PRO A 73 -6.55 -7.36 24.99
C PRO A 73 -5.69 -6.82 23.84
N LEU A 74 -6.15 -6.93 22.60
CA LEU A 74 -5.40 -6.47 21.42
C LEU A 74 -5.35 -4.95 21.35
N THR A 75 -6.45 -4.28 21.68
CA THR A 75 -6.50 -2.81 21.72
C THR A 75 -5.51 -2.26 22.75
N HIS A 76 -5.51 -2.82 23.96
CA HIS A 76 -4.61 -2.39 25.03
C HIS A 76 -3.14 -2.65 24.70
N ALA A 77 -2.80 -3.88 24.29
CA ALA A 77 -1.42 -4.23 23.96
C ALA A 77 -0.88 -3.43 22.75
N ALA A 78 -1.73 -3.15 21.75
CA ALA A 78 -1.33 -2.32 20.61
C ALA A 78 -1.09 -0.87 21.03
N TYR A 79 -1.90 -0.34 21.95
CA TYR A 79 -1.72 1.01 22.49
C TYR A 79 -0.46 1.13 23.35
N GLU A 80 -0.14 0.13 24.16
CA GLU A 80 1.12 0.08 24.92
C GLU A 80 2.34 0.19 24.01
N ASP A 81 2.39 -0.57 22.91
CA ASP A 81 3.47 -0.48 21.93
C ASP A 81 3.52 0.90 21.22
N ILE A 82 2.37 1.47 20.87
CA ILE A 82 2.28 2.84 20.33
C ILE A 82 2.89 3.84 21.31
N ARG A 83 2.53 3.76 22.59
CA ARG A 83 3.02 4.67 23.62
C ARG A 83 4.52 4.52 23.86
N ASP A 84 5.03 3.30 23.95
CA ASP A 84 6.46 3.03 24.08
C ASP A 84 7.27 3.61 22.91
N LYS A 85 6.75 3.50 21.69
CA LYS A 85 7.38 4.10 20.50
C LYS A 85 7.32 5.63 20.51
N ALA A 86 6.21 6.21 20.96
CA ALA A 86 6.05 7.64 21.13
C ALA A 86 7.06 8.20 22.14
N ASP A 87 7.20 7.56 23.31
CA ASP A 87 8.14 7.95 24.37
C ASP A 87 9.58 7.93 23.87
N ARG A 88 9.96 6.89 23.11
CA ARG A 88 11.29 6.80 22.49
C ARG A 88 11.56 7.94 21.50
N LEU A 89 10.56 8.38 20.73
CA LEU A 89 10.73 9.55 19.85
C LEU A 89 10.81 10.84 20.67
N GLN A 90 9.92 11.03 21.64
CA GLN A 90 9.87 12.21 22.50
C GLN A 90 11.23 12.46 23.19
N GLN A 91 11.81 11.43 23.80
CA GLN A 91 13.12 11.51 24.45
C GLN A 91 14.26 11.83 23.47
N ARG A 92 14.21 11.28 22.26
CA ARG A 92 15.20 11.57 21.21
C ARG A 92 15.13 13.03 20.77
N VAL A 93 13.93 13.55 20.50
CA VAL A 93 13.75 14.94 20.04
C VAL A 93 14.16 15.96 21.11
N GLN A 94 13.97 15.65 22.39
CA GLN A 94 14.45 16.49 23.51
C GLN A 94 15.98 16.59 23.59
N THR A 95 16.71 15.61 23.05
CA THR A 95 18.18 15.54 23.13
C THR A 95 18.86 15.87 21.80
N SER A 96 18.18 15.73 20.68
CA SER A 96 18.70 16.05 19.34
C SER A 96 17.55 16.38 18.40
N PRO A 97 17.67 17.43 17.56
CA PRO A 97 16.64 17.75 16.59
C PRO A 97 16.41 16.58 15.61
N PRO A 98 15.18 16.44 15.06
CA PRO A 98 14.86 15.36 14.13
C PRO A 98 15.79 15.38 12.90
N PRO A 99 16.29 14.23 12.43
CA PRO A 99 17.06 14.17 11.20
C PRO A 99 16.15 14.49 10.01
N VAL A 100 16.55 15.46 9.18
CA VAL A 100 15.86 15.80 7.93
C VAL A 100 16.78 15.49 6.75
N TYR A 101 16.26 14.79 5.74
CA TYR A 101 17.03 14.38 4.57
C TYR A 101 16.70 15.21 3.32
N THR A 102 17.70 15.90 2.77
CA THR A 102 17.56 16.76 1.58
C THR A 102 18.41 16.30 0.38
N GLY A 103 19.06 15.14 0.50
CA GLY A 103 19.92 14.59 -0.55
C GLY A 103 19.17 13.80 -1.62
N THR A 104 19.93 13.07 -2.44
CA THR A 104 19.42 12.31 -3.58
C THR A 104 19.52 10.78 -3.45
N GLN A 105 20.25 10.27 -2.47
CA GLN A 105 20.42 8.83 -2.23
C GLN A 105 19.19 8.22 -1.57
N ARG A 106 18.69 7.12 -2.14
CA ARG A 106 17.47 6.46 -1.68
C ARG A 106 17.61 5.85 -0.29
N ASP A 107 18.71 5.15 -0.03
CA ASP A 107 18.91 4.42 1.23
C ASP A 107 19.10 5.39 2.41
N ASP A 108 19.76 6.53 2.20
CA ASP A 108 19.89 7.57 3.22
C ASP A 108 18.53 8.21 3.57
N TYR A 109 17.70 8.49 2.56
CA TYR A 109 16.33 8.95 2.79
C TYR A 109 15.55 7.94 3.62
N ARG A 110 15.60 6.67 3.22
CA ARG A 110 14.91 5.59 3.90
C ARG A 110 15.31 5.53 5.38
N GLN A 111 16.60 5.62 5.69
CA GLN A 111 17.13 5.60 7.05
C GLN A 111 16.67 6.84 7.85
N ALA A 112 16.77 8.03 7.28
CA ALA A 112 16.37 9.27 7.94
C ALA A 112 14.86 9.31 8.22
N ALA A 113 14.03 8.99 7.23
CA ALA A 113 12.58 8.94 7.38
C ALA A 113 12.16 7.91 8.43
N THR A 114 12.75 6.71 8.38
CA THR A 114 12.52 5.64 9.36
C THR A 114 12.84 6.07 10.80
N ASN A 115 13.97 6.74 11.01
CA ASN A 115 14.45 7.02 12.37
C ASN A 115 13.85 8.30 12.97
N GLY A 116 13.50 9.27 12.12
CA GLY A 116 13.07 10.60 12.56
C GLY A 116 11.63 10.96 12.20
N LEU A 117 11.09 10.47 11.09
CA LEU A 117 9.81 10.94 10.56
C LEU A 117 8.66 9.94 10.78
N THR A 118 8.83 8.65 10.44
CA THR A 118 7.77 7.65 10.64
C THR A 118 7.31 7.50 12.09
N PRO A 119 8.16 7.65 13.13
CA PRO A 119 7.71 7.51 14.50
C PRO A 119 6.77 8.64 14.95
N THR A 120 6.65 9.73 14.18
CA THR A 120 5.74 10.86 14.50
C THR A 120 4.28 10.46 14.53
N LEU A 121 3.88 9.39 13.83
CA LEU A 121 2.53 8.83 13.95
C LEU A 121 2.21 8.40 15.39
N TYR A 122 3.17 7.80 16.08
CA TYR A 122 2.96 7.32 17.45
C TYR A 122 2.81 8.48 18.43
N THR A 123 3.63 9.53 18.29
CA THR A 123 3.50 10.75 19.10
C THR A 123 2.20 11.48 18.79
N ALA A 124 1.75 11.50 17.53
CA ALA A 124 0.46 12.06 17.14
C ALA A 124 -0.73 11.31 17.78
N LEU A 125 -0.68 9.98 17.80
CA LEU A 125 -1.72 9.15 18.43
C LEU A 125 -1.79 9.37 19.95
N VAL A 126 -0.63 9.36 20.64
CA VAL A 126 -0.58 9.67 22.08
C VAL A 126 -1.11 11.09 22.36
N CYS A 127 -0.71 12.06 21.54
CA CYS A 127 -1.18 13.44 21.63
C CYS A 127 -2.72 13.51 21.63
N VAL A 128 -3.40 12.82 20.70
CA VAL A 128 -4.87 12.92 20.58
C VAL A 128 -5.62 12.01 21.55
N ILE A 129 -5.04 10.87 21.97
CA ILE A 129 -5.69 9.92 22.88
C ILE A 129 -5.58 10.38 24.33
N GLU A 130 -4.43 10.94 24.72
CA GLU A 130 -4.18 11.36 26.10
C GLU A 130 -4.18 12.88 26.28
N GLU A 131 -4.37 13.64 25.21
CA GLU A 131 -4.39 15.11 25.22
C GLU A 131 -3.11 15.73 25.81
N ILE A 132 -1.95 15.09 25.61
CA ILE A 132 -0.66 15.58 26.12
C ILE A 132 -0.01 16.55 25.11
N PRO A 133 0.09 17.86 25.41
CA PRO A 133 0.53 18.86 24.44
C PRO A 133 1.96 18.69 23.93
N ASP A 134 2.85 18.11 24.75
CA ASP A 134 4.25 17.94 24.41
C ASP A 134 4.44 16.97 23.23
N TYR A 135 3.64 15.89 23.16
CA TYR A 135 3.69 14.96 22.03
C TYR A 135 3.12 15.60 20.75
N CYS A 136 2.12 16.46 20.90
CA CYS A 136 1.57 17.22 19.79
C CYS A 136 2.62 18.16 19.21
N ARG A 137 3.31 18.91 20.08
CA ARG A 137 4.39 19.83 19.69
C ARG A 137 5.53 19.10 18.99
N THR A 138 6.00 17.97 19.53
CA THR A 138 7.03 17.14 18.88
C THR A 138 6.64 16.70 17.48
N THR A 139 5.38 16.28 17.30
CA THR A 139 4.86 15.88 15.99
C THR A 139 4.86 17.06 15.02
N ILE A 140 4.27 18.20 15.43
CA ILE A 140 4.15 19.41 14.60
C ILE A 140 5.53 19.93 14.21
N ASP A 141 6.43 20.09 15.16
CA ASP A 141 7.77 20.62 14.92
C ASP A 141 8.58 19.71 13.98
N THR A 142 8.42 18.39 14.10
CA THR A 142 9.08 17.43 13.20
C THR A 142 8.52 17.53 11.77
N LEU A 143 7.19 17.60 11.60
CA LEU A 143 6.58 17.76 10.28
C LEU A 143 6.99 19.08 9.62
N LEU A 144 7.00 20.18 10.39
CA LEU A 144 7.43 21.49 9.88
C LEU A 144 8.91 21.53 9.54
N ALA A 145 9.78 20.87 10.32
CA ALA A 145 11.21 20.78 10.00
C ALA A 145 11.44 20.04 8.67
N TRP A 146 10.71 18.96 8.41
CA TRP A 146 10.77 18.25 7.13
C TRP A 146 10.20 19.09 5.99
N ALA A 147 9.09 19.80 6.22
CA ALA A 147 8.47 20.64 5.21
C ALA A 147 9.35 21.86 4.83
N ASP A 148 9.93 22.54 5.82
CA ASP A 148 10.83 23.70 5.62
C ASP A 148 12.07 23.36 4.77
N ALA A 149 12.63 22.18 5.00
CA ALA A 149 13.79 21.69 4.24
C ALA A 149 13.43 20.93 2.96
N GLU A 150 12.15 20.87 2.59
CA GLU A 150 11.64 20.10 1.45
C GLU A 150 12.13 18.63 1.48
N GLY A 151 12.16 18.04 2.67
CA GLY A 151 12.81 16.76 2.91
C GLY A 151 12.25 15.64 2.02
N GLY A 152 13.12 14.86 1.38
CA GLY A 152 12.73 13.79 0.46
C GLY A 152 12.38 14.24 -0.98
N SER A 153 12.20 15.53 -1.25
CA SER A 153 11.80 16.02 -2.60
C SER A 153 12.85 15.75 -3.69
N GLN A 154 14.12 15.60 -3.30
CA GLN A 154 15.26 15.38 -4.22
C GLN A 154 15.66 13.90 -4.37
N VAL A 155 14.99 12.97 -3.67
CA VAL A 155 15.41 11.55 -3.59
C VAL A 155 15.36 10.87 -4.93
N GLY A 156 16.47 10.32 -5.39
CA GLY A 156 16.66 9.69 -6.69
C GLY A 156 16.95 10.66 -7.83
N GLN A 157 17.21 11.94 -7.54
CA GLN A 157 17.75 12.82 -8.57
C GLN A 157 19.22 12.46 -8.85
N GLY A 158 19.59 12.39 -10.13
CA GLY A 158 20.97 12.13 -10.54
C GLY A 158 21.39 10.67 -10.69
N ASN A 159 20.57 9.70 -10.27
CA ASN A 159 20.78 8.27 -10.53
C ASN A 159 19.47 7.57 -10.94
N ARG A 160 19.53 6.70 -11.95
CA ARG A 160 18.37 5.98 -12.48
C ARG A 160 17.83 4.95 -11.50
N ASP A 161 18.71 4.21 -10.84
CA ASP A 161 18.32 3.14 -9.92
C ASP A 161 17.61 3.71 -8.69
N ASP A 162 18.12 4.83 -8.18
CA ASP A 162 17.48 5.56 -7.09
C ASP A 162 16.13 6.16 -7.49
N LEU A 163 16.00 6.70 -8.71
CA LEU A 163 14.72 7.21 -9.23
C LEU A 163 13.64 6.11 -9.26
N ILE A 164 13.98 4.90 -9.71
CA ILE A 164 13.06 3.76 -9.77
C ILE A 164 12.54 3.38 -8.38
N GLY A 165 13.42 3.39 -7.38
CA GLY A 165 13.08 3.02 -6.00
C GLY A 165 12.55 4.17 -5.13
N ALA A 166 12.77 5.43 -5.53
CA ALA A 166 12.37 6.61 -4.76
C ALA A 166 10.86 6.68 -4.57
N GLY A 167 10.09 6.53 -5.66
CA GLY A 167 8.63 6.54 -5.59
C GLY A 167 8.07 5.48 -4.65
N LEU A 168 8.64 4.26 -4.64
CA LEU A 168 8.24 3.19 -3.72
C LEU A 168 8.55 3.58 -2.27
N ASP A 169 9.75 4.08 -1.98
CA ASP A 169 10.16 4.40 -0.61
C ASP A 169 9.39 5.60 -0.04
N ILE A 170 9.20 6.66 -0.83
CA ILE A 170 8.40 7.80 -0.43
C ILE A 170 6.94 7.36 -0.24
N GLY A 171 6.35 6.73 -1.27
CA GLY A 171 4.93 6.37 -1.28
C GLY A 171 4.55 5.39 -0.16
N ARG A 172 5.39 4.40 0.14
CA ARG A 172 5.11 3.46 1.23
C ARG A 172 5.22 4.10 2.61
N LEU A 173 6.14 5.03 2.83
CA LEU A 173 6.34 5.67 4.14
C LEU A 173 5.39 6.85 4.37
N LEU A 174 4.86 7.44 3.30
CA LEU A 174 4.03 8.64 3.33
C LEU A 174 2.83 8.54 4.27
N HIS A 175 2.19 7.39 4.35
CA HIS A 175 1.01 7.24 5.21
C HIS A 175 1.31 7.51 6.70
N TYR A 176 2.51 7.21 7.19
CA TYR A 176 2.87 7.45 8.59
C TYR A 176 2.73 8.93 8.96
N TYR A 177 3.42 9.77 8.22
CA TYR A 177 3.50 11.19 8.53
C TYR A 177 2.32 12.00 7.93
N ALA A 178 1.63 11.45 6.94
CA ALA A 178 0.33 11.94 6.50
C ALA A 178 -0.77 11.72 7.56
N GLN A 179 -0.83 10.51 8.16
CA GLN A 179 -1.75 10.20 9.27
C GLN A 179 -1.40 11.03 10.51
N ALA A 180 -0.11 11.20 10.81
CA ALA A 180 0.33 12.11 11.87
C ALA A 180 -0.17 13.54 11.62
N PHE A 181 -0.03 14.06 10.39
CA PHE A 181 -0.53 15.37 10.00
C PHE A 181 -2.05 15.49 10.17
N GLN A 182 -2.83 14.48 9.75
CA GLN A 182 -4.29 14.48 9.97
C GLN A 182 -4.66 14.68 11.44
N LEU A 183 -3.96 13.99 12.34
CA LEU A 183 -4.22 14.04 13.78
C LEU A 183 -3.89 15.39 14.41
N VAL A 184 -2.77 16.02 14.02
CA VAL A 184 -2.30 17.26 14.67
C VAL A 184 -2.66 18.54 13.93
N ALA A 185 -3.13 18.46 12.68
CA ALA A 185 -3.54 19.62 11.89
C ALA A 185 -4.53 20.57 12.62
N PRO A 186 -5.52 20.10 13.41
CA PRO A 186 -6.40 20.99 14.17
C PRO A 186 -5.67 21.90 15.18
N GLN A 187 -4.45 21.53 15.57
CA GLN A 187 -3.60 22.29 16.51
C GLN A 187 -2.60 23.20 15.80
N MET A 188 -2.51 23.11 14.48
CA MET A 188 -1.62 23.90 13.63
C MET A 188 -2.35 25.14 13.10
N SER A 189 -1.64 26.25 12.96
CA SER A 189 -2.12 27.41 12.23
C SER A 189 -2.33 27.10 10.74
N ALA A 190 -3.16 27.91 10.06
CA ALA A 190 -3.41 27.74 8.63
C ALA A 190 -2.12 27.82 7.78
N ALA A 191 -1.14 28.62 8.20
CA ALA A 191 0.15 28.74 7.51
C ALA A 191 1.00 27.47 7.67
N GLU A 192 1.08 26.93 8.88
CA GLU A 192 1.78 25.66 9.16
C GLU A 192 1.13 24.49 8.41
N GLN A 193 -0.22 24.43 8.38
CA GLN A 193 -0.94 23.42 7.61
C GLN A 193 -0.64 23.53 6.10
N GLN A 194 -0.60 24.76 5.56
CA GLN A 194 -0.30 24.96 4.15
C GLN A 194 1.14 24.55 3.81
N GLN A 195 2.11 24.88 4.68
CA GLN A 195 3.51 24.50 4.48
C GLN A 195 3.68 22.99 4.39
N VAL A 196 3.04 22.21 5.27
CA VAL A 196 3.08 20.75 5.21
C VAL A 196 2.38 20.21 3.96
N ARG A 197 1.28 20.82 3.52
CA ARG A 197 0.59 20.45 2.27
C ARG A 197 1.46 20.69 1.04
N ASP A 198 2.13 21.84 0.95
CA ASP A 198 3.04 22.18 -0.15
C ASP A 198 4.20 21.17 -0.23
N TRP A 199 4.73 20.76 0.93
CA TRP A 199 5.72 19.69 1.00
C TRP A 199 5.16 18.34 0.50
N PHE A 200 3.94 17.95 0.92
CA PHE A 200 3.29 16.75 0.41
C PHE A 200 3.03 16.79 -1.09
N LEU A 201 2.74 17.97 -1.65
CA LEU A 201 2.63 18.14 -3.10
C LEU A 201 3.97 17.83 -3.80
N ALA A 202 5.08 18.37 -3.29
CA ALA A 202 6.42 18.10 -3.83
C ALA A 202 6.82 16.62 -3.74
N LEU A 203 6.47 15.94 -2.64
CA LEU A 203 6.66 14.49 -2.53
C LEU A 203 5.82 13.73 -3.56
N GLY A 204 4.58 14.17 -3.78
CA GLY A 204 3.70 13.63 -4.81
C GLY A 204 4.35 13.72 -6.19
N ASP A 205 4.83 14.91 -6.58
CA ASP A 205 5.50 15.13 -7.87
C ASP A 205 6.69 14.18 -8.05
N ARG A 206 7.41 13.91 -6.96
CA ARG A 206 8.53 13.00 -6.98
C ARG A 206 8.12 11.53 -7.17
N ILE A 207 7.04 11.11 -6.52
CA ILE A 207 6.45 9.78 -6.73
C ILE A 207 5.97 9.64 -8.18
N GLN A 208 5.25 10.63 -8.70
CA GLN A 208 4.74 10.62 -10.07
C GLN A 208 5.87 10.57 -11.10
N THR A 209 6.95 11.33 -10.90
CA THR A 209 8.15 11.27 -11.75
C THR A 209 8.74 9.85 -11.79
N SER A 210 8.81 9.19 -10.63
CA SER A 210 9.30 7.80 -10.52
C SER A 210 8.36 6.82 -11.24
N HIS A 211 7.05 7.04 -11.12
CA HIS A 211 6.01 6.23 -11.76
C HIS A 211 6.00 6.37 -13.29
N GLU A 212 6.08 7.59 -13.81
CA GLU A 212 6.17 7.85 -15.25
C GLU A 212 7.45 7.26 -15.84
N TYR A 213 8.58 7.41 -15.15
CA TYR A 213 9.83 6.75 -15.54
C TYR A 213 9.65 5.22 -15.61
N TRP A 214 9.00 4.63 -14.60
CA TRP A 214 8.71 3.20 -14.60
C TRP A 214 7.87 2.78 -15.80
N ILE A 215 6.76 3.48 -16.08
CA ILE A 215 5.89 3.20 -17.22
C ILE A 215 6.70 3.26 -18.53
N HIS A 216 7.50 4.30 -18.72
CA HIS A 216 8.21 4.51 -19.98
C HIS A 216 9.36 3.54 -20.20
N HIS A 217 10.06 3.12 -19.15
CA HIS A 217 11.31 2.38 -19.26
C HIS A 217 11.22 0.92 -18.78
N LEU A 218 10.27 0.62 -17.89
CA LEU A 218 10.12 -0.66 -17.20
C LEU A 218 8.70 -1.24 -17.36
N SER A 219 7.88 -0.75 -18.30
CA SER A 219 6.51 -1.28 -18.54
C SER A 219 6.45 -2.78 -18.85
N ARG A 220 7.56 -3.39 -19.29
CA ARG A 220 7.70 -4.83 -19.47
C ARG A 220 7.75 -5.61 -18.16
N GLU A 221 8.11 -4.97 -17.05
CA GLU A 221 8.13 -5.61 -15.74
C GLU A 221 6.72 -5.91 -15.19
N GLY A 222 5.67 -5.32 -15.78
CA GLY A 222 4.27 -5.61 -15.46
C GLY A 222 3.75 -4.91 -14.21
N ALA A 223 2.53 -5.27 -13.81
CA ALA A 223 1.86 -4.80 -12.60
C ALA A 223 2.60 -5.32 -11.36
N ASN A 224 3.43 -4.52 -10.71
CA ASN A 224 4.29 -4.96 -9.60
C ASN A 224 4.18 -4.05 -8.37
N ASN A 225 4.81 -4.47 -7.29
CA ASN A 225 4.74 -3.80 -6.00
C ASN A 225 5.25 -2.35 -5.97
N HIS A 226 6.15 -1.91 -6.87
CA HIS A 226 6.51 -0.50 -6.96
C HIS A 226 5.33 0.35 -7.41
N LEU A 227 4.64 -0.08 -8.46
CA LEU A 227 3.50 0.63 -9.00
C LEU A 227 2.36 0.72 -7.97
N SER A 228 2.10 -0.32 -7.18
CA SER A 228 1.08 -0.24 -6.13
C SER A 228 1.44 0.79 -5.04
N ARG A 229 2.72 0.89 -4.66
CA ARG A 229 3.20 1.91 -3.71
C ARG A 229 3.23 3.31 -4.30
N HIS A 230 3.47 3.45 -5.60
CA HIS A 230 3.36 4.73 -6.29
C HIS A 230 1.91 5.21 -6.27
N LEU A 231 0.95 4.37 -6.68
CA LEU A 231 -0.47 4.72 -6.66
C LEU A 231 -0.94 5.07 -5.26
N TYR A 232 -0.52 4.30 -4.24
CA TYR A 232 -0.86 4.57 -2.85
C TYR A 232 -0.35 5.95 -2.39
N GLY A 233 0.92 6.26 -2.65
CA GLY A 233 1.51 7.55 -2.29
C GLY A 233 0.89 8.72 -3.07
N MET A 234 0.65 8.55 -4.37
CA MET A 234 -0.03 9.56 -5.19
C MET A 234 -1.47 9.80 -4.72
N MET A 235 -2.21 8.76 -4.31
CA MET A 235 -3.54 8.89 -3.72
C MET A 235 -3.51 9.73 -2.43
N ILE A 236 -2.57 9.47 -1.52
CA ILE A 236 -2.42 10.24 -0.28
C ILE A 236 -2.17 11.71 -0.59
N THR A 237 -1.18 12.00 -1.45
CA THR A 237 -0.84 13.39 -1.80
C THR A 237 -1.97 14.09 -2.56
N ALA A 238 -2.70 13.37 -3.41
CA ALA A 238 -3.85 13.91 -4.13
C ALA A 238 -4.97 14.33 -3.18
N LEU A 239 -5.34 13.45 -2.24
CA LEU A 239 -6.37 13.70 -1.24
C LEU A 239 -6.00 14.85 -0.30
N ILE A 240 -4.74 14.91 0.13
CA ILE A 240 -4.24 15.98 0.99
C ILE A 240 -4.30 17.33 0.27
N ASN A 241 -3.95 17.38 -1.00
CA ASN A 241 -3.85 18.63 -1.74
C ASN A 241 -5.14 19.00 -2.49
N GLN A 242 -6.14 18.12 -2.51
CA GLN A 242 -7.32 18.24 -3.38
C GLN A 242 -6.89 18.39 -4.85
N ASP A 243 -5.90 17.58 -5.24
CA ASP A 243 -5.33 17.54 -6.58
C ASP A 243 -6.12 16.52 -7.42
N ASP A 244 -7.21 17.01 -8.02
CA ASP A 244 -8.12 16.21 -8.84
C ASP A 244 -7.40 15.58 -10.04
N ASP A 245 -6.39 16.26 -10.61
CA ASP A 245 -5.64 15.77 -11.77
C ASP A 245 -4.78 14.55 -11.38
N ARG A 246 -4.07 14.61 -10.25
CA ARG A 246 -3.32 13.46 -9.73
C ARG A 246 -4.24 12.32 -9.29
N LEU A 247 -5.41 12.65 -8.75
CA LEU A 247 -6.42 11.66 -8.39
C LEU A 247 -6.92 10.93 -9.64
N ASP A 248 -7.25 11.67 -10.71
CA ASP A 248 -7.69 11.10 -11.99
C ASP A 248 -6.57 10.31 -12.67
N TYR A 249 -5.32 10.78 -12.59
CA TYR A 249 -4.16 10.05 -13.06
C TYR A 249 -4.00 8.69 -12.37
N THR A 250 -4.15 8.66 -11.04
CA THR A 250 -4.02 7.46 -10.21
C THR A 250 -5.13 6.45 -10.47
N LEU A 251 -6.36 6.93 -10.66
CA LEU A 251 -7.55 6.08 -10.78
C LEU A 251 -7.93 5.73 -12.21
N ASN A 252 -7.66 6.59 -13.20
CA ASN A 252 -8.23 6.49 -14.53
C ASN A 252 -7.20 6.66 -15.66
N GLU A 253 -6.38 7.71 -15.66
CA GLU A 253 -5.59 8.08 -16.84
C GLU A 253 -4.29 7.27 -17.02
N SER A 254 -3.64 6.89 -15.92
CA SER A 254 -2.42 6.09 -15.97
C SER A 254 -2.67 4.74 -16.67
N PRO A 255 -1.78 4.26 -17.55
CA PRO A 255 -1.90 2.90 -18.10
C PRO A 255 -1.83 1.83 -16.99
N TRP A 256 -1.12 2.14 -15.90
CA TRP A 256 -1.15 1.39 -14.64
C TRP A 256 -1.96 2.15 -13.59
N ASN A 257 -3.18 2.55 -13.92
CA ASN A 257 -4.13 3.05 -12.93
C ASN A 257 -4.53 1.92 -11.97
N TYR A 258 -5.24 2.26 -10.89
CA TYR A 258 -5.59 1.30 -9.84
C TYR A 258 -6.33 0.06 -10.36
N ALA A 259 -7.35 0.23 -11.19
CA ALA A 259 -8.13 -0.90 -11.71
C ALA A 259 -7.29 -1.83 -12.60
N ASN A 260 -6.52 -1.26 -13.53
CA ASN A 260 -5.61 -2.03 -14.37
C ASN A 260 -4.55 -2.75 -13.53
N LEU A 261 -4.04 -2.11 -12.47
CA LEU A 261 -3.07 -2.74 -11.59
C LEU A 261 -3.69 -3.92 -10.84
N VAL A 262 -4.91 -3.81 -10.31
CA VAL A 262 -5.62 -4.93 -9.67
C VAL A 262 -5.84 -6.07 -10.67
N ARG A 263 -6.39 -5.77 -11.84
CA ARG A 263 -6.67 -6.73 -12.91
C ARG A 263 -5.46 -7.56 -13.30
N ASP A 264 -4.34 -6.87 -13.46
CA ASP A 264 -3.15 -7.45 -14.04
C ASP A 264 -2.20 -7.99 -12.94
N ALA A 265 -2.28 -7.49 -11.70
CA ALA A 265 -1.48 -8.00 -10.60
C ALA A 265 -2.03 -9.30 -10.00
N ILE A 266 -3.34 -9.54 -10.04
CA ILE A 266 -3.96 -10.70 -9.38
C ILE A 266 -4.42 -11.68 -10.44
N TYR A 267 -4.00 -12.94 -10.33
CA TYR A 267 -4.43 -14.00 -11.22
C TYR A 267 -5.88 -14.40 -10.91
N GLU A 268 -6.69 -14.53 -11.95
CA GLU A 268 -8.09 -14.93 -11.88
C GLU A 268 -8.35 -15.96 -12.99
N GLU A 269 -8.63 -17.21 -12.63
CA GLU A 269 -8.68 -18.35 -13.57
C GLU A 269 -9.70 -18.14 -14.71
N ASP A 270 -10.82 -17.48 -14.41
CA ASP A 270 -11.93 -17.25 -15.35
C ASP A 270 -12.03 -15.80 -15.87
N ASN A 271 -11.04 -14.92 -15.62
CA ASN A 271 -11.10 -13.53 -16.06
C ASN A 271 -10.54 -13.37 -17.50
N PRO A 272 -11.38 -13.14 -18.53
CA PRO A 272 -10.93 -12.96 -19.91
C PRO A 272 -10.17 -11.64 -20.13
N ASP A 273 -10.33 -10.67 -19.23
CA ASP A 273 -9.71 -9.34 -19.29
C ASP A 273 -8.37 -9.29 -18.54
N ASN A 274 -7.99 -10.34 -17.80
CA ASN A 274 -6.66 -10.43 -17.20
C ASN A 274 -5.61 -10.52 -18.32
N LEU A 275 -4.97 -9.38 -18.63
CA LEU A 275 -4.13 -9.21 -19.81
C LEU A 275 -2.76 -9.90 -19.69
N PHE A 276 -2.51 -10.64 -18.60
CA PHE A 276 -1.17 -11.15 -18.32
C PHE A 276 -0.70 -12.34 -19.17
N ARG A 277 -1.49 -12.83 -20.14
CA ARG A 277 -1.04 -13.94 -21.01
C ARG A 277 -1.30 -13.78 -22.51
N ALA A 278 -2.17 -12.87 -22.94
CA ALA A 278 -2.38 -12.63 -24.35
C ALA A 278 -1.39 -11.57 -24.88
N ASN A 279 -0.33 -12.01 -25.57
CA ASN A 279 0.60 -11.21 -26.41
C ASN A 279 1.91 -10.66 -25.80
N ARG A 280 2.27 -10.91 -24.53
CA ARG A 280 3.54 -10.41 -23.97
C ARG A 280 4.73 -11.39 -23.97
N GLY A 281 4.58 -12.59 -24.53
CA GLY A 281 5.70 -13.54 -24.63
C GLY A 281 6.17 -14.12 -23.28
N PHE A 282 5.38 -13.96 -22.21
CA PHE A 282 5.53 -14.71 -20.96
C PHE A 282 5.00 -16.14 -21.16
N SER A 283 5.56 -16.85 -22.16
CA SER A 283 5.20 -18.23 -22.54
C SER A 283 5.75 -19.29 -21.58
N HIS A 284 6.26 -18.88 -20.42
CA HIS A 284 7.07 -19.73 -19.55
C HIS A 284 6.70 -19.64 -18.07
N LEU A 285 5.55 -19.07 -17.71
CA LEU A 285 4.99 -19.28 -16.37
C LEU A 285 3.95 -20.39 -16.46
N PRO A 286 4.31 -21.66 -16.27
CA PRO A 286 3.30 -22.68 -16.01
C PRO A 286 2.54 -22.45 -14.68
N ILE A 287 2.94 -21.48 -13.85
CA ILE A 287 2.74 -21.52 -12.39
C ILE A 287 2.46 -20.09 -11.86
N GLN A 288 1.37 -19.51 -12.35
CA GLN A 288 0.42 -18.87 -11.45
C GLN A 288 -0.89 -19.59 -11.75
N ALA A 289 -1.18 -20.61 -10.98
CA ALA A 289 -2.20 -21.59 -11.31
C ALA A 289 -3.52 -21.35 -10.57
N GLN A 290 -3.51 -20.50 -9.53
CA GLN A 290 -4.62 -20.41 -8.59
C GLN A 290 -5.15 -18.98 -8.46
N THR A 291 -6.48 -18.85 -8.59
CA THR A 291 -7.21 -17.60 -8.39
C THR A 291 -6.81 -16.92 -7.07
N GLY A 292 -6.49 -15.62 -7.14
CA GLY A 292 -6.01 -14.82 -6.03
C GLY A 292 -4.48 -14.69 -5.94
N GLU A 293 -3.71 -15.50 -6.65
CA GLU A 293 -2.26 -15.40 -6.62
C GLU A 293 -1.78 -14.09 -7.27
N ILE A 294 -0.95 -13.32 -6.56
CA ILE A 294 -0.39 -12.07 -7.09
C ILE A 294 0.79 -12.35 -8.01
N TYR A 295 0.97 -11.54 -9.04
CA TYR A 295 2.17 -11.51 -9.89
C TYR A 295 3.33 -10.88 -9.14
N ASP A 296 4.44 -11.63 -9.12
CA ASP A 296 5.72 -11.13 -8.69
C ASP A 296 6.82 -11.48 -9.70
N ARG A 297 7.65 -10.47 -10.00
CA ARG A 297 8.73 -10.58 -10.97
C ARG A 297 9.84 -11.52 -10.49
N HIS A 298 10.08 -11.65 -9.18
CA HIS A 298 11.12 -12.54 -8.63
C HIS A 298 10.75 -14.02 -8.77
N ARG A 299 9.49 -14.33 -9.08
CA ARG A 299 9.01 -15.68 -9.41
C ARG A 299 8.90 -15.95 -10.91
N SER A 300 9.01 -14.91 -11.74
CA SER A 300 8.64 -14.98 -13.15
C SER A 300 9.85 -15.09 -14.08
N LEU A 301 10.35 -16.32 -14.28
CA LEU A 301 11.44 -16.61 -15.21
C LEU A 301 10.93 -17.26 -16.51
N PRO A 302 11.53 -16.97 -17.68
CA PRO A 302 12.60 -16.03 -17.95
C PRO A 302 12.11 -14.59 -18.15
N HIS A 303 12.89 -13.60 -17.70
CA HIS A 303 12.64 -12.19 -17.99
C HIS A 303 13.02 -11.85 -19.45
N PRO A 304 12.17 -11.12 -20.20
CA PRO A 304 12.62 -10.49 -21.44
C PRO A 304 13.65 -9.40 -21.12
N PRO A 305 14.69 -9.20 -21.95
CA PRO A 305 15.73 -8.21 -21.70
C PRO A 305 15.12 -6.81 -21.55
N ALA A 306 15.52 -6.11 -20.48
CA ALA A 306 15.17 -4.71 -20.27
C ALA A 306 15.70 -3.86 -21.44
N GLN A 307 14.97 -2.81 -21.83
CA GLN A 307 15.50 -1.86 -22.81
C GLN A 307 16.58 -1.03 -22.12
N ASN A 308 17.83 -1.28 -22.49
CA ASN A 308 19.04 -0.72 -21.90
C ASN A 308 19.41 -1.39 -20.56
N ASP A 309 20.73 -1.52 -20.31
CA ASP A 309 21.39 -2.14 -19.14
C ASP A 309 21.09 -1.44 -17.79
N ILE A 310 19.84 -1.04 -17.54
CA ILE A 310 19.40 -0.45 -16.27
C ILE A 310 19.45 -1.52 -15.16
N TYR A 311 19.37 -2.79 -15.54
CA TYR A 311 19.63 -3.92 -14.68
C TYR A 311 20.47 -4.93 -15.45
N ASP A 312 21.76 -5.05 -15.15
CA ASP A 312 22.63 -6.13 -15.65
C ASP A 312 22.25 -7.47 -14.96
N ARG A 313 21.03 -7.92 -15.21
CA ARG A 313 20.45 -9.17 -14.68
C ARG A 313 20.97 -10.40 -15.41
N HIS A 314 21.69 -10.23 -16.52
CA HIS A 314 22.47 -11.33 -17.11
C HIS A 314 23.50 -11.86 -16.13
N ARG A 315 24.05 -11.00 -15.26
CA ARG A 315 24.96 -11.41 -14.19
C ARG A 315 24.32 -12.32 -13.14
N TRP A 316 23.00 -12.22 -12.95
CA TRP A 316 22.24 -13.08 -12.04
C TRP A 316 21.77 -14.37 -12.71
N TRP A 317 21.93 -14.49 -14.03
CA TRP A 317 21.49 -15.66 -14.81
C TRP A 317 22.54 -16.78 -14.85
N ASP A 318 23.82 -16.41 -14.78
CA ASP A 318 24.96 -17.35 -14.81
C ASP A 318 25.34 -17.88 -13.41
N GLU A 319 24.73 -17.34 -12.36
CA GLU A 319 24.73 -17.91 -11.00
C GLU A 319 23.34 -18.49 -10.79
N ASP A 320 23.23 -19.75 -10.35
CA ASP A 320 21.96 -20.43 -10.08
C ASP A 320 20.97 -19.49 -9.37
N VAL A 321 19.96 -18.99 -10.10
CA VAL A 321 18.93 -18.10 -9.53
C VAL A 321 18.14 -18.92 -8.53
N THR A 322 18.58 -18.89 -7.28
CA THR A 322 17.83 -19.36 -6.14
C THR A 322 16.56 -18.53 -6.07
N GLN A 323 15.42 -19.22 -6.11
CA GLN A 323 14.08 -18.65 -6.08
C GLN A 323 13.93 -17.85 -4.78
N GLY A 324 13.90 -16.52 -4.88
CA GLY A 324 13.89 -15.62 -3.72
C GLY A 324 12.51 -15.03 -3.43
N VAL A 325 12.16 -14.94 -2.14
CA VAL A 325 11.25 -13.97 -1.46
C VAL A 325 9.90 -13.62 -2.11
N GLY A 326 9.36 -14.51 -2.94
CA GLY A 326 8.19 -14.25 -3.77
C GLY A 326 6.89 -14.01 -2.98
N PHE A 327 6.72 -14.65 -1.82
CA PHE A 327 5.56 -14.47 -0.94
C PHE A 327 5.57 -13.06 -0.37
N ALA A 328 6.70 -12.64 0.18
CA ALA A 328 6.82 -11.34 0.84
C ALA A 328 6.56 -10.18 -0.10
N TYR A 329 7.12 -10.21 -1.31
CA TYR A 329 6.84 -9.17 -2.29
C TYR A 329 5.40 -9.19 -2.78
N SER A 330 4.77 -10.37 -2.83
CA SER A 330 3.37 -10.49 -3.21
C SER A 330 2.43 -9.94 -2.16
N VAL A 331 2.67 -10.26 -0.88
CA VAL A 331 1.88 -9.70 0.22
C VAL A 331 2.17 -8.20 0.38
N PHE A 332 3.41 -7.75 0.17
CA PHE A 332 3.74 -6.33 0.10
C PHE A 332 3.05 -5.62 -1.08
N HIS A 333 2.82 -6.31 -2.20
CA HIS A 333 2.02 -5.80 -3.31
C HIS A 333 0.53 -5.70 -2.90
N LEU A 334 -0.04 -6.77 -2.34
CA LEU A 334 -1.41 -6.84 -1.85
C LEU A 334 -1.72 -5.72 -0.86
N GLU A 335 -0.81 -5.50 0.09
CA GLU A 335 -0.90 -4.44 1.08
C GLU A 335 -1.06 -3.06 0.41
N GLY A 336 -0.25 -2.76 -0.61
CA GLY A 336 -0.40 -1.50 -1.36
C GLY A 336 -1.75 -1.36 -2.08
N LEU A 337 -2.28 -2.46 -2.63
CA LEU A 337 -3.59 -2.47 -3.30
C LEU A 337 -4.75 -2.26 -2.31
N ILE A 338 -4.74 -2.98 -1.19
CA ILE A 338 -5.77 -2.88 -0.15
C ILE A 338 -5.75 -1.49 0.49
N LEU A 339 -4.57 -0.98 0.86
CA LEU A 339 -4.48 0.34 1.51
C LEU A 339 -4.94 1.47 0.57
N THR A 340 -4.68 1.35 -0.74
CA THR A 340 -5.19 2.31 -1.73
C THR A 340 -6.72 2.28 -1.83
N ALA A 341 -7.33 1.09 -1.90
CA ALA A 341 -8.80 0.97 -1.89
C ALA A 341 -9.41 1.44 -0.57
N HIS A 342 -8.82 1.06 0.57
CA HIS A 342 -9.27 1.48 1.88
C HIS A 342 -9.30 3.00 2.00
N LEU A 343 -8.20 3.66 1.59
CA LEU A 343 -8.09 5.10 1.59
C LEU A 343 -9.12 5.77 0.67
N ALA A 344 -9.35 5.22 -0.52
CA ALA A 344 -10.37 5.73 -1.43
C ALA A 344 -11.76 5.67 -0.81
N GLU A 345 -12.12 4.55 -0.18
CA GLU A 345 -13.43 4.36 0.46
C GLU A 345 -13.65 5.29 1.65
N LEU A 346 -12.62 5.49 2.50
CA LEU A 346 -12.68 6.46 3.60
C LEU A 346 -12.98 7.89 3.13
N ASN A 347 -12.67 8.20 1.87
CA ASN A 347 -12.90 9.51 1.27
C ASN A 347 -14.07 9.50 0.25
N GLY A 348 -14.93 8.48 0.28
CA GLY A 348 -16.13 8.40 -0.56
C GLY A 348 -15.84 8.22 -2.06
N LEU A 349 -14.62 7.80 -2.41
CA LEU A 349 -14.21 7.57 -3.79
C LEU A 349 -14.58 6.14 -4.20
N GLN A 350 -15.27 6.04 -5.34
CA GLN A 350 -15.66 4.76 -5.94
C GLN A 350 -15.72 4.87 -7.46
N TYR A 351 -15.56 3.73 -8.14
CA TYR A 351 -15.92 3.64 -9.55
C TYR A 351 -17.45 3.69 -9.69
N PRO A 352 -18.00 4.10 -10.85
CA PRO A 352 -19.45 4.29 -10.99
C PRO A 352 -20.33 3.08 -10.67
N GLU A 353 -19.79 1.86 -10.80
CA GLU A 353 -20.54 0.60 -10.68
C GLU A 353 -19.99 -0.35 -9.60
N GLN A 354 -18.85 -0.02 -8.98
CA GLN A 354 -18.20 -0.87 -7.98
C GLN A 354 -17.32 -0.06 -7.04
N ARG A 355 -17.20 -0.56 -5.81
CA ARG A 355 -16.21 -0.06 -4.84
C ARG A 355 -14.80 -0.39 -5.33
N LEU A 356 -13.80 0.40 -4.95
CA LEU A 356 -12.41 0.09 -5.33
C LEU A 356 -11.97 -1.26 -4.78
N MET A 357 -12.42 -1.62 -3.57
CA MET A 357 -12.14 -2.91 -2.94
C MET A 357 -12.70 -4.11 -3.73
N ASP A 358 -13.78 -3.91 -4.50
CA ASP A 358 -14.50 -4.96 -5.23
C ASP A 358 -14.15 -5.03 -6.73
N VAL A 359 -13.18 -4.24 -7.18
CA VAL A 359 -12.76 -4.12 -8.58
C VAL A 359 -12.33 -5.48 -9.15
N GLU A 360 -12.60 -5.67 -10.44
CA GLU A 360 -12.23 -6.87 -11.21
C GLU A 360 -12.75 -8.16 -10.55
N ASN A 361 -14.07 -8.24 -10.36
CA ASN A 361 -14.74 -9.43 -9.79
C ASN A 361 -14.22 -9.80 -8.39
N GLN A 362 -14.03 -8.79 -7.54
CA GLN A 362 -13.51 -8.97 -6.17
C GLN A 362 -12.12 -9.64 -6.13
N SER A 363 -11.23 -9.30 -7.07
CA SER A 363 -9.88 -9.89 -7.15
C SER A 363 -9.10 -9.76 -5.84
N ILE A 364 -9.24 -8.64 -5.13
CA ILE A 364 -8.58 -8.42 -3.82
C ILE A 364 -9.08 -9.42 -2.78
N ARG A 365 -10.38 -9.73 -2.77
CA ARG A 365 -10.96 -10.75 -1.89
C ARG A 365 -10.39 -12.13 -2.17
N ASN A 366 -10.25 -12.49 -3.45
CA ASN A 366 -9.67 -13.75 -3.86
C ASN A 366 -8.21 -13.85 -3.43
N ALA A 367 -7.43 -12.77 -3.59
CA ALA A 367 -6.06 -12.71 -3.07
C ALA A 367 -6.01 -12.86 -1.54
N LEU A 368 -6.90 -12.20 -0.80
CA LEU A 368 -7.02 -12.36 0.65
C LEU A 368 -7.36 -13.81 1.06
N ARG A 369 -8.19 -14.51 0.28
CA ARG A 369 -8.48 -15.93 0.53
C ARG A 369 -7.26 -16.81 0.25
N PHE A 370 -6.60 -16.60 -0.88
CA PHE A 370 -5.39 -17.32 -1.27
C PHE A 370 -4.28 -17.18 -0.21
N TYR A 371 -3.89 -15.94 0.09
CA TYR A 371 -2.86 -15.67 1.09
C TYR A 371 -3.32 -16.02 2.51
N GLY A 372 -4.60 -15.81 2.84
CA GLY A 372 -5.17 -16.18 4.13
C GLY A 372 -5.07 -17.67 4.42
N GLN A 373 -5.31 -18.53 3.43
CA GLN A 373 -5.15 -19.97 3.60
C GLN A 373 -3.69 -20.33 3.87
N TYR A 374 -2.74 -19.62 3.26
CA TYR A 374 -1.31 -19.78 3.57
C TYR A 374 -0.99 -19.44 5.05
N TYR A 375 -1.63 -18.43 5.65
CA TYR A 375 -1.48 -18.12 7.08
C TYR A 375 -2.13 -19.14 8.03
N LEU A 376 -3.11 -19.93 7.56
CA LEU A 376 -3.69 -21.03 8.33
C LEU A 376 -2.86 -22.30 8.22
N ASP A 377 -2.39 -22.59 7.00
CA ASP A 377 -1.56 -23.76 6.75
C ASP A 377 -0.20 -23.58 7.42
N TYR A 378 0.34 -22.35 7.47
CA TYR A 378 1.61 -22.00 8.09
C TYR A 378 1.41 -20.94 9.18
N PRO A 379 0.89 -21.31 10.36
CA PRO A 379 0.71 -20.37 11.44
C PRO A 379 2.04 -20.01 12.11
N TRP A 380 2.07 -18.87 12.79
CA TRP A 380 3.23 -18.42 13.52
C TRP A 380 3.69 -19.45 14.56
N GLY A 381 5.00 -19.65 14.65
CA GLY A 381 5.63 -20.65 15.53
C GLY A 381 5.83 -22.02 14.90
N ARG A 382 5.42 -22.22 13.64
CA ARG A 382 5.79 -23.37 12.82
C ARG A 382 7.26 -23.27 12.38
N ASP A 383 8.01 -24.38 12.47
CA ASP A 383 9.48 -24.41 12.35
C ASP A 383 10.04 -25.24 11.18
N ASP A 384 9.17 -25.85 10.37
CA ASP A 384 9.55 -26.70 9.23
C ASP A 384 9.69 -25.94 7.91
N CYS A 385 9.42 -24.63 7.90
CA CYS A 385 9.68 -23.73 6.78
C CYS A 385 10.72 -22.67 7.16
N ARG A 386 11.50 -22.21 6.18
CA ARG A 386 12.58 -21.24 6.42
C ARG A 386 12.02 -19.88 6.78
N ASP A 387 12.73 -19.19 7.66
CA ASP A 387 12.56 -17.77 7.79
C ASP A 387 13.04 -17.08 6.52
N ILE A 388 12.29 -16.07 6.11
CA ILE A 388 12.61 -15.31 4.91
C ILE A 388 13.97 -14.60 4.95
N GLU A 389 14.47 -14.28 6.16
CA GLU A 389 15.80 -13.69 6.33
C GLU A 389 16.91 -14.67 5.92
N ASP A 390 16.63 -15.98 5.97
CA ASP A 390 17.52 -17.04 5.50
C ASP A 390 17.45 -17.27 3.98
N LEU A 391 16.61 -16.49 3.27
CA LEU A 391 16.39 -16.57 1.81
C LEU A 391 17.05 -15.43 1.03
N GLU A 392 17.70 -14.47 1.71
CA GLU A 392 18.70 -13.62 1.05
C GLU A 392 19.79 -14.51 0.44
N PRO A 393 20.34 -14.19 -0.75
CA PRO A 393 20.93 -15.15 -1.68
C PRO A 393 21.90 -16.10 -0.99
N SER A 394 21.36 -17.22 -0.53
CA SER A 394 22.13 -18.28 0.08
C SER A 394 22.63 -19.13 -1.08
N PRO A 395 23.94 -19.38 -1.17
CA PRO A 395 24.51 -20.25 -2.20
C PRO A 395 24.06 -21.70 -2.04
N ASP A 396 23.39 -22.05 -0.94
CA ASP A 396 22.99 -23.42 -0.63
C ASP A 396 21.53 -23.70 -1.07
N PRO A 397 21.30 -24.71 -1.93
CA PRO A 397 19.95 -25.13 -2.29
C PRO A 397 19.20 -25.66 -1.07
N TYR A 398 17.92 -25.29 -0.95
CA TYR A 398 17.07 -25.78 0.13
C TYR A 398 16.79 -27.26 0.00
N ASP A 399 17.05 -28.00 1.07
CA ASP A 399 16.79 -29.43 1.22
C ASP A 399 15.62 -29.72 2.18
N GLY A 400 14.96 -28.69 2.71
CA GLY A 400 13.88 -28.83 3.68
C GLY A 400 12.54 -29.21 3.05
N ASP A 401 11.85 -30.13 3.71
CA ASP A 401 10.49 -30.56 3.40
C ASP A 401 9.47 -29.56 3.97
N CYS A 402 9.41 -28.32 3.47
CA CYS A 402 8.23 -27.48 3.71
C CYS A 402 7.09 -28.09 2.86
N PRO A 403 6.06 -28.73 3.46
CA PRO A 403 5.09 -29.52 2.72
C PRO A 403 4.04 -28.60 2.08
N ILE A 404 4.47 -27.79 1.11
CA ILE A 404 3.59 -26.84 0.43
C ILE A 404 2.81 -27.56 -0.66
N ALA A 405 1.48 -27.63 -0.50
CA ALA A 405 0.54 -28.03 -1.55
C ALA A 405 0.25 -26.89 -2.55
N TYR A 406 0.56 -25.64 -2.16
CA TYR A 406 0.77 -24.53 -3.10
C TYR A 406 2.07 -24.78 -3.84
N GLU A 407 2.10 -24.40 -5.11
CA GLU A 407 3.22 -24.67 -6.01
C GLU A 407 4.58 -24.33 -5.34
N PRO A 408 5.65 -25.12 -5.59
CA PRO A 408 6.84 -25.27 -4.75
C PRO A 408 7.74 -24.03 -4.52
N TYR A 409 7.25 -22.81 -4.72
CA TYR A 409 8.05 -21.60 -4.96
C TYR A 409 8.17 -20.63 -3.79
N PHE A 410 7.34 -20.75 -2.74
CA PHE A 410 7.47 -19.83 -1.61
C PHE A 410 8.56 -20.29 -0.64
N GLY A 411 8.52 -21.55 -0.17
CA GLY A 411 9.57 -22.12 0.70
C GLY A 411 9.89 -21.29 1.95
N GLU A 412 8.97 -20.39 2.33
CA GLU A 412 9.20 -19.29 3.27
C GLU A 412 8.02 -19.11 4.24
N ASN A 413 8.33 -18.75 5.47
CA ASN A 413 7.34 -18.38 6.47
C ASN A 413 6.55 -17.12 6.02
N PRO A 414 5.24 -17.05 6.34
CA PRO A 414 4.46 -15.84 6.07
C PRO A 414 5.05 -14.58 6.67
N LYS A 415 4.81 -13.44 6.01
CA LYS A 415 5.16 -12.11 6.51
C LYS A 415 4.16 -11.58 7.52
N TYR A 416 4.23 -12.10 8.75
CA TYR A 416 3.25 -11.81 9.79
C TYR A 416 3.06 -10.34 10.19
N HIS A 417 3.96 -9.42 9.83
CA HIS A 417 3.75 -7.97 10.02
C HIS A 417 2.58 -7.40 9.19
N THR A 418 2.08 -8.15 8.20
CA THR A 418 0.90 -7.78 7.39
C THR A 418 -0.39 -8.46 7.84
N LEU A 419 -0.37 -9.22 8.95
CA LEU A 419 -1.53 -9.94 9.47
C LEU A 419 -2.73 -9.01 9.75
N TYR A 420 -2.47 -7.73 10.03
CA TYR A 420 -3.51 -6.71 10.20
C TYR A 420 -4.40 -6.51 8.96
N LEU A 421 -3.95 -6.91 7.75
CA LEU A 421 -4.77 -6.86 6.55
C LEU A 421 -6.05 -7.69 6.69
N PHE A 422 -6.01 -8.79 7.44
CA PHE A 422 -7.19 -9.62 7.69
C PHE A 422 -8.16 -8.97 8.71
N LEU A 423 -7.65 -8.16 9.65
CA LEU A 423 -8.51 -7.32 10.49
C LEU A 423 -9.28 -6.32 9.64
N LEU A 424 -8.58 -5.66 8.71
CA LEU A 424 -9.19 -4.72 7.78
C LEU A 424 -10.16 -5.41 6.81
N ALA A 425 -9.80 -6.57 6.28
CA ALA A 425 -10.62 -7.33 5.33
C ALA A 425 -11.99 -7.74 5.92
N LYS A 426 -12.07 -8.03 7.22
CA LYS A 426 -13.36 -8.32 7.89
C LYS A 426 -14.37 -7.19 7.79
N HIS A 427 -13.90 -5.94 7.74
CA HIS A 427 -14.78 -4.79 7.57
C HIS A 427 -15.43 -4.77 6.18
N TYR A 428 -14.75 -5.33 5.18
CA TYR A 428 -15.14 -5.26 3.78
C TYR A 428 -15.84 -6.51 3.25
N TYR A 429 -15.48 -7.68 3.78
CA TYR A 429 -16.05 -8.97 3.38
C TYR A 429 -16.61 -9.69 4.62
N PRO A 430 -17.73 -9.21 5.19
CA PRO A 430 -18.33 -9.81 6.38
C PRO A 430 -18.74 -11.28 6.18
N GLU A 431 -18.97 -11.70 4.95
CA GLU A 431 -19.27 -13.09 4.59
C GLU A 431 -18.05 -14.03 4.73
N ASP A 432 -16.82 -13.49 4.73
CA ASP A 432 -15.57 -14.22 4.98
C ASP A 432 -15.06 -14.02 6.41
N ALA A 433 -15.84 -13.34 7.27
CA ALA A 433 -15.38 -12.96 8.61
C ALA A 433 -14.92 -14.14 9.47
N ALA A 434 -15.61 -15.30 9.38
CA ALA A 434 -15.23 -16.50 10.13
C ALA A 434 -13.85 -17.04 9.71
N PHE A 435 -13.55 -17.02 8.41
CA PHE A 435 -12.25 -17.43 7.87
C PHE A 435 -11.14 -16.49 8.33
N TYR A 436 -11.36 -15.17 8.28
CA TYR A 436 -10.39 -14.20 8.78
C TYR A 436 -10.20 -14.28 10.30
N GLU A 437 -11.25 -14.59 11.06
CA GLU A 437 -11.13 -14.82 12.51
C GLU A 437 -10.28 -16.03 12.85
N GLU A 438 -10.35 -17.10 12.04
CA GLU A 438 -9.48 -18.26 12.20
C GLU A 438 -8.01 -17.90 11.96
N ILE A 439 -7.73 -17.13 10.91
CA ILE A 439 -6.38 -16.63 10.59
C ILE A 439 -5.82 -15.80 11.74
N ILE A 440 -6.62 -14.86 12.25
CA ILE A 440 -6.22 -13.97 13.35
C ILE A 440 -5.96 -14.78 14.62
N ALA A 441 -6.83 -15.72 14.97
CA ALA A 441 -6.67 -16.55 16.16
C ALA A 441 -5.43 -17.46 16.09
N ALA A 442 -5.11 -17.99 14.91
CA ALA A 442 -3.93 -18.83 14.71
C ALA A 442 -2.61 -18.04 14.82
N ASN A 443 -2.66 -16.72 14.65
CA ASN A 443 -1.47 -15.87 14.50
C ASN A 443 -1.46 -14.66 15.45
N GLU A 444 -2.27 -14.68 16.51
CA GLU A 444 -2.58 -13.51 17.35
C GLU A 444 -1.33 -12.80 17.90
N ALA A 445 -0.31 -13.57 18.29
CA ALA A 445 0.95 -13.05 18.81
C ALA A 445 1.69 -12.12 17.83
N MET A 446 1.37 -12.15 16.54
CA MET A 446 2.01 -11.36 15.50
C MET A 446 1.23 -10.13 15.06
N LEU A 447 0.02 -9.90 15.60
CA LEU A 447 -0.73 -8.65 15.38
C LEU A 447 -0.05 -7.44 16.01
N ILE A 448 0.75 -7.69 17.05
CA ILE A 448 1.58 -6.69 17.73
C ILE A 448 2.99 -7.28 17.78
N PRO A 449 3.83 -7.01 16.76
CA PRO A 449 5.15 -7.60 16.69
C PRO A 449 5.98 -7.17 17.91
N GLN A 450 6.50 -8.14 18.67
CA GLN A 450 7.31 -7.89 19.88
C GLN A 450 8.69 -7.29 19.57
N GLU A 451 9.22 -7.60 18.39
CA GLU A 451 10.37 -6.90 17.83
C GLU A 451 9.88 -5.66 17.09
N THR A 452 10.69 -4.60 17.05
CA THR A 452 10.42 -3.50 16.13
C THR A 452 10.44 -4.05 14.71
N ALA A 453 9.26 -4.45 14.21
CA ALA A 453 9.07 -4.80 12.81
C ALA A 453 9.75 -3.71 11.99
N HIS A 454 10.46 -4.12 10.94
CA HIS A 454 11.24 -3.18 10.17
C HIS A 454 10.34 -1.97 9.85
N PRO A 455 10.73 -0.73 10.23
CA PRO A 455 9.89 0.49 10.13
C PRO A 455 9.46 0.88 8.71
N LEU A 456 9.76 0.03 7.73
CA LEU A 456 9.34 0.10 6.33
C LEU A 456 8.05 -0.66 6.05
N HIS A 457 7.54 -1.43 7.00
CA HIS A 457 6.22 -2.03 6.96
C HIS A 457 5.16 -1.02 7.39
N SER A 458 3.89 -1.25 7.10
CA SER A 458 2.81 -0.41 7.64
C SER A 458 2.74 -0.54 9.17
N PRO A 459 2.18 0.45 9.90
CA PRO A 459 2.16 0.47 11.36
C PRO A 459 1.15 -0.56 11.87
N ALA A 460 1.55 -1.83 11.91
CA ALA A 460 0.70 -2.95 12.32
C ALA A 460 -0.02 -2.66 13.64
N SER A 461 0.69 -2.13 14.65
CA SER A 461 0.10 -1.74 15.93
C SER A 461 -1.00 -0.68 15.81
N VAL A 462 -0.90 0.27 14.88
CA VAL A 462 -1.94 1.28 14.66
C VAL A 462 -3.17 0.65 14.02
N PHE A 463 -2.99 -0.20 13.00
CA PHE A 463 -4.11 -0.94 12.42
C PHE A 463 -4.73 -1.93 13.41
N THR A 464 -3.94 -2.61 14.23
CA THR A 464 -4.43 -3.50 15.30
C THR A 464 -5.15 -2.71 16.38
N PHE A 465 -4.66 -1.55 16.79
CA PHE A 465 -5.37 -0.67 17.73
C PHE A 465 -6.76 -0.28 17.17
N ILE A 466 -6.82 0.11 15.89
CA ILE A 466 -8.05 0.58 15.25
C ILE A 466 -9.00 -0.57 14.91
N TYR A 467 -8.52 -1.72 14.44
CA TYR A 467 -9.35 -2.79 13.85
C TYR A 467 -9.24 -4.14 14.56
N GLY A 468 -8.37 -4.27 15.57
CA GLY A 468 -7.94 -5.52 16.22
C GLY A 468 -9.03 -6.35 16.89
N GLU A 469 -10.16 -5.74 17.22
CA GLU A 469 -11.19 -6.42 18.00
C GLU A 469 -12.31 -6.92 17.11
N SER A 470 -12.65 -8.20 17.26
CA SER A 470 -13.86 -8.74 16.64
C SER A 470 -15.10 -8.22 17.39
N SER A 471 -16.23 -8.10 16.69
CA SER A 471 -17.56 -7.89 17.28
C SER A 471 -18.03 -9.04 18.20
N GLN A 472 -17.19 -10.07 18.38
CA GLN A 472 -17.37 -11.20 19.28
C GLN A 472 -16.25 -11.26 20.33
N SER A 473 -16.23 -10.27 21.22
CA SER A 473 -15.48 -10.34 22.49
C SER A 473 -15.78 -11.69 23.20
N PRO A 474 -14.81 -12.27 23.95
CA PRO A 474 -14.91 -13.58 24.60
C PRO A 474 -16.16 -13.80 25.45
N GLN A 475 -16.83 -12.74 25.90
CA GLN A 475 -18.09 -12.82 26.64
C GLN A 475 -19.26 -13.44 25.84
N LYS A 476 -19.19 -13.51 24.50
CA LYS A 476 -20.20 -14.22 23.68
C LYS A 476 -19.87 -15.69 23.38
N ARG A 477 -18.71 -16.19 23.81
CA ARG A 477 -18.29 -17.59 23.62
C ARG A 477 -18.52 -18.50 24.84
N ARG A 478 -19.11 -17.99 25.93
CA ARG A 478 -19.44 -18.79 27.13
C ARG A 478 -20.89 -19.23 27.17
#